data_AF-A0A957PXI5-F1
#
_entry.id   AF-A0A957PXI5-F1
#
_cell.length_a   1.000
_cell.length_b   1.000
_cell.length_c   1.000
_cell.angle_alpha   90.00
_cell.angle_beta   90.00
_cell.angle_gamma   90.00
#
_symmetry.space_group_name_H-M   'P 1'
#
loop_
_entity.id
_entity.type
_entity.pdbx_description
1 polymer ?
#
loop_
_entity_poly.entity_id
_entity_poly.type
_entity_poly.pdbx_seq_one_letter_code
_entity_poly.pdbx_strand_id
1 'polypeptide(L)'
;MPKAKYPLIFDGHNDTILDVLRGRNFFEKSDKGHIDLPRAQKGGLGGGFFAVFVPSPRPMAGWPGLNSNPDGSYHIPLPDPLEHRYARDFATKALRKLFAIEAESKGAVKIVRTADELAQCLDDGTFAMILHF
;
A
#
# COMPACT_ATOMS: atom_id res chain seq x y z
N MET A 1 -4.92 -24.67 -1.07
CA MET A 1 -4.68 -24.27 -2.48
C MET A 1 -3.62 -25.18 -3.10
N PRO A 2 -3.60 -25.42 -4.42
CA PRO A 2 -2.47 -26.12 -5.04
C PRO A 2 -1.18 -25.34 -4.74
N LYS A 3 -0.09 -26.05 -4.40
CA LYS A 3 1.21 -25.43 -4.12
C LYS A 3 1.61 -24.53 -5.29
N ALA A 4 1.89 -23.26 -4.99
CA ALA A 4 2.37 -22.32 -5.99
C ALA A 4 3.64 -22.85 -6.65
N LYS A 5 3.77 -22.66 -7.96
CA LYS A 5 4.94 -23.09 -8.74
C LYS A 5 6.24 -22.44 -8.25
N TYR A 6 6.12 -21.26 -7.63
CA TYR A 6 7.21 -20.47 -7.08
C TYR A 6 6.84 -20.00 -5.67
N PRO A 7 7.83 -19.62 -4.83
CA PRO A 7 7.56 -19.00 -3.54
C PRO A 7 6.68 -17.75 -3.68
N LEU A 8 5.84 -17.48 -2.69
CA LEU A 8 5.13 -16.22 -2.63
C LEU A 8 6.11 -15.07 -2.42
N ILE A 9 5.86 -13.96 -3.11
CA ILE A 9 6.58 -12.71 -2.87
C ILE A 9 5.92 -12.00 -1.69
N PHE A 10 6.74 -11.51 -0.77
CA PHE A 10 6.32 -10.58 0.27
C PHE A 10 6.96 -9.22 0.00
N ASP A 11 6.13 -8.23 -0.28
CA ASP A 11 6.57 -6.91 -0.75
C ASP A 11 6.97 -5.99 0.40
N GLY A 12 8.13 -5.34 0.27
CA GLY A 12 8.70 -4.48 1.31
C GLY A 12 8.03 -3.11 1.45
N HIS A 13 7.31 -2.64 0.43
CA HIS A 13 6.62 -1.34 0.47
C HIS A 13 5.64 -1.19 -0.69
N ASN A 14 4.40 -0.78 -0.40
CA ASN A 14 3.48 -0.26 -1.40
C ASN A 14 2.56 0.84 -0.87
N ASP A 15 2.12 1.69 -1.80
CA ASP A 15 1.23 2.83 -1.55
C ASP A 15 -0.24 2.53 -1.92
N THR A 16 -0.61 1.26 -1.97
CA THR A 16 -1.92 0.77 -2.45
C THR A 16 -3.09 1.49 -1.78
N ILE A 17 -2.95 1.79 -0.49
CA ILE A 17 -3.98 2.43 0.33
C ILE A 17 -4.33 3.84 -0.16
N LEU A 18 -3.39 4.57 -0.77
CA LEU A 18 -3.66 5.93 -1.26
C LEU A 18 -4.72 5.93 -2.37
N ASP A 19 -4.65 4.98 -3.30
CA ASP A 19 -5.66 4.85 -4.36
C ASP A 19 -6.97 4.26 -3.85
N VAL A 20 -6.91 3.37 -2.86
CA VAL A 20 -8.12 2.84 -2.22
C VAL A 20 -8.89 3.96 -1.49
N LEU A 21 -8.18 4.87 -0.83
CA LEU A 21 -8.79 6.05 -0.19
C LEU A 21 -9.41 7.03 -1.19
N ARG A 22 -9.00 6.98 -2.47
CA ARG A 22 -9.58 7.74 -3.59
C ARG A 22 -10.77 7.04 -4.25
N GLY A 23 -11.18 5.87 -3.74
CA GLY A 23 -12.39 5.15 -4.17
C GLY A 23 -12.12 3.87 -4.96
N ARG A 24 -10.86 3.45 -5.15
CA ARG A 24 -10.57 2.16 -5.79
C ARG A 24 -10.96 1.00 -4.87
N ASN A 25 -11.64 -0.01 -5.40
CA ASN A 25 -11.94 -1.23 -4.66
C ASN A 25 -10.72 -2.17 -4.65
N PHE A 26 -10.29 -2.63 -3.48
CA PHE A 26 -9.17 -3.56 -3.34
C PHE A 26 -9.54 -5.00 -3.74
N PHE A 27 -10.81 -5.37 -3.66
CA PHE A 27 -11.30 -6.73 -3.96
C PHE A 27 -11.63 -6.94 -5.43
N GLU A 28 -11.64 -5.88 -6.23
CA GLU A 28 -11.94 -5.94 -7.65
C GLU A 28 -10.69 -5.65 -8.47
N LYS A 29 -10.52 -6.39 -9.56
CA LYS A 29 -9.45 -6.14 -10.52
C LYS A 29 -9.65 -4.77 -11.15
N SER A 30 -8.66 -3.90 -11.03
CA SER A 30 -8.66 -2.57 -11.65
C SER A 30 -7.62 -2.46 -12.76
N ASP A 31 -7.90 -1.61 -13.74
CA ASP A 31 -6.93 -1.11 -14.74
C ASP A 31 -6.05 0.03 -14.18
N LYS A 32 -6.36 0.52 -12.98
CA LYS A 32 -5.63 1.57 -12.26
C LYS A 32 -4.92 1.00 -11.04
N GLY A 33 -3.82 1.66 -10.65
CA GLY A 33 -2.95 1.23 -9.56
C GLY A 33 -2.25 -0.11 -9.86
N HIS A 34 -1.39 -0.55 -8.95
CA HIS A 34 -0.55 -1.73 -9.16
C HIS A 34 -1.09 -2.99 -8.46
N ILE A 35 -1.72 -2.85 -7.30
CA ILE A 35 -2.11 -3.97 -6.44
C ILE A 35 -3.62 -3.92 -6.15
N ASP A 36 -4.31 -5.01 -6.49
CA ASP A 36 -5.61 -5.42 -5.97
C ASP A 36 -5.55 -6.93 -5.68
N LEU A 37 -6.46 -7.43 -4.85
CA LEU A 37 -6.42 -8.82 -4.39
C LEU A 37 -6.44 -9.83 -5.56
N PRO A 38 -7.28 -9.68 -6.61
CA PRO A 38 -7.25 -10.59 -7.75
C PRO A 38 -5.91 -10.61 -8.50
N ARG A 39 -5.28 -9.43 -8.72
CA ARG A 39 -3.95 -9.37 -9.34
C ARG A 39 -2.85 -9.91 -8.42
N ALA A 40 -2.91 -9.63 -7.12
CA ALA A 40 -1.95 -10.14 -6.15
C ALA A 40 -1.94 -11.67 -6.12
N GLN A 41 -3.12 -12.29 -6.01
CA GLN A 41 -3.28 -13.76 -6.05
C GLN A 41 -2.78 -14.35 -7.38
N LYS A 42 -3.12 -13.74 -8.52
CA LYS A 42 -2.64 -14.18 -9.83
C LYS A 42 -1.12 -14.05 -9.98
N GLY A 43 -0.53 -13.00 -9.40
CA GLY A 43 0.88 -12.67 -9.51
C GLY A 43 1.79 -13.38 -8.49
N GLY A 44 1.23 -14.09 -7.52
CA GLY A 44 2.00 -14.73 -6.45
C GLY A 44 2.49 -13.75 -5.38
N LEU A 45 1.81 -12.62 -5.19
CA LEU A 45 2.06 -11.71 -4.08
C LEU A 45 1.28 -12.19 -2.85
N GLY A 46 1.98 -12.69 -1.84
CA GLY A 46 1.39 -13.21 -0.60
C GLY A 46 1.06 -12.13 0.43
N GLY A 47 1.60 -10.92 0.26
CA GLY A 47 1.38 -9.82 1.18
C GLY A 47 2.42 -8.72 1.02
N GLY A 48 2.37 -7.75 1.92
CA GLY A 48 3.43 -6.75 2.02
C GLY A 48 3.23 -5.71 3.11
N PHE A 49 4.13 -4.74 3.14
CA PHE A 49 4.02 -3.55 3.98
C PHE A 49 3.12 -2.51 3.30
N PHE A 50 2.01 -2.16 3.95
CA PHE A 50 1.06 -1.17 3.47
C PHE A 50 1.34 0.17 4.14
N ALA A 51 1.95 1.07 3.37
CA ALA A 51 2.43 2.35 3.87
C ALA A 51 1.27 3.31 4.17
N VAL A 52 1.19 3.78 5.41
CA VAL A 52 0.32 4.88 5.85
C VAL A 52 1.07 6.19 5.63
N PHE A 53 1.36 6.47 4.37
CA PHE A 53 2.01 7.71 3.95
C PHE A 53 1.01 8.88 3.95
N VAL A 54 1.34 9.97 4.64
CA VAL A 54 0.54 11.19 4.64
C VAL A 54 1.06 12.13 3.53
N PRO A 55 0.27 12.39 2.47
CA PRO A 55 0.71 13.26 1.40
C PRO A 55 0.80 14.71 1.85
N SER A 56 1.75 15.47 1.31
CA SER A 56 1.77 16.92 1.46
C SER A 56 0.48 17.53 0.86
N PRO A 57 -0.16 18.51 1.53
CA PRO A 57 -1.38 19.13 1.03
C PRO A 57 -1.19 19.90 -0.29
N ARG A 58 0.04 20.36 -0.55
CA ARG A 58 0.41 21.07 -1.77
C ARG A 58 1.21 20.14 -2.68
N PRO A 59 0.98 20.17 -4.01
CA PRO A 59 1.79 19.42 -4.96
C PRO A 59 3.27 19.80 -4.80
N MET A 60 4.15 18.81 -4.84
CA MET A 60 5.59 19.07 -4.87
C MET A 60 5.95 19.79 -6.16
N ALA A 61 6.60 20.95 -6.03
CA ALA A 61 7.25 21.60 -7.17
C ALA A 61 8.54 20.87 -7.54
N GLY A 62 8.94 20.91 -8.80
CA GLY A 62 10.27 20.46 -9.23
C GLY A 62 10.39 18.97 -9.57
N TRP A 63 9.27 18.25 -9.74
CA TRP A 63 9.32 16.83 -10.11
C TRP A 63 10.06 16.62 -11.45
N PRO A 64 10.95 15.60 -11.57
CA PRO A 64 11.76 15.41 -12.77
C PRO A 64 10.87 15.22 -13.99
N GLY A 65 11.15 15.98 -15.06
CA GLY A 65 10.33 16.01 -16.28
C GLY A 65 9.27 17.11 -16.34
N LEU A 66 8.99 17.82 -15.23
CA LEU A 66 8.19 19.06 -15.26
C LEU A 66 9.04 20.34 -15.19
N ASN A 67 10.15 20.33 -14.44
CA ASN A 67 11.00 21.52 -14.22
C ASN A 67 12.50 21.15 -14.15
N SER A 68 12.98 20.27 -15.04
CA SER A 68 14.40 19.95 -15.11
C SER A 68 15.19 21.11 -15.73
N ASN A 69 16.40 21.35 -15.22
CA ASN A 69 17.35 22.26 -15.84
C ASN A 69 17.77 21.74 -17.23
N PRO A 70 18.26 22.61 -18.13
CA PRO A 70 18.70 22.21 -19.47
C PRO A 70 19.80 21.14 -19.49
N ASP A 71 20.57 21.03 -18.40
CA ASP A 71 21.62 20.02 -18.20
C ASP A 71 21.10 18.68 -17.64
N GLY A 72 19.78 18.56 -17.45
CA GLY A 72 19.11 17.38 -16.89
C GLY A 72 19.12 17.31 -15.37
N SER A 73 19.77 18.25 -14.68
CA SER A 73 19.70 18.34 -13.21
C SER A 73 18.31 18.83 -12.76
N TYR A 74 17.93 18.51 -11.53
CA TYR A 74 16.68 18.97 -10.94
C TYR A 74 16.87 19.22 -9.45
N HIS A 75 16.03 20.10 -8.91
CA HIS A 75 15.95 20.36 -7.48
C HIS A 75 14.49 20.27 -7.05
N ILE A 76 14.22 19.36 -6.11
CA ILE A 76 12.91 19.19 -5.51
C ILE A 76 13.04 19.72 -4.07
N PRO A 77 12.54 20.93 -3.79
CA PRO A 77 12.57 21.44 -2.43
C PRO A 77 11.75 20.52 -1.52
N LEU A 78 12.23 20.35 -0.29
CA LEU A 78 11.45 19.67 0.74
C LEU A 78 10.13 20.43 0.97
N PRO A 79 9.01 19.72 1.19
CA PRO A 79 7.77 20.37 1.56
C PRO A 79 7.87 20.94 2.98
N ASP A 80 7.00 21.89 3.30
CA ASP A 80 6.82 22.33 4.68
C ASP A 80 6.43 21.14 5.58
N PRO A 81 6.85 21.14 6.85
CA PRO A 81 6.39 20.15 7.82
C PRO A 81 4.86 20.06 7.86
N LEU A 82 4.35 18.85 7.97
CA LEU A 82 2.91 18.62 8.07
C LEU A 82 2.37 19.14 9.40
N GLU A 83 1.19 19.74 9.36
CA GLU A 83 0.43 20.03 10.57
C GLU A 83 0.00 18.70 11.22
N HIS A 84 0.20 18.59 12.53
CA HIS A 84 0.07 17.32 13.24
C HIS A 84 -1.37 16.76 13.21
N ARG A 85 -2.39 17.62 13.35
CA ARG A 85 -3.80 17.20 13.26
C ARG A 85 -4.13 16.70 11.85
N TYR A 86 -3.69 17.37 10.80
CA TYR A 86 -3.83 16.89 9.42
C TYR A 86 -3.20 15.50 9.25
N ALA A 87 -1.97 15.32 9.72
CA ALA A 87 -1.27 14.03 9.60
C ALA A 87 -1.99 12.91 10.36
N ARG A 88 -2.39 13.17 11.60
CA ARG A 88 -3.14 12.20 12.42
C ARG A 88 -4.48 11.84 11.79
N ASP A 89 -5.24 12.82 11.32
CA ASP A 89 -6.57 12.61 10.77
C ASP A 89 -6.47 11.78 9.46
N PHE A 90 -5.46 12.04 8.61
CA PHE A 90 -5.19 11.24 7.41
C PHE A 90 -4.76 9.80 7.77
N ALA A 91 -3.78 9.64 8.66
CA ALA A 91 -3.30 8.32 9.07
C ALA A 91 -4.43 7.48 9.69
N THR A 92 -5.28 8.10 10.51
CA THR A 92 -6.48 7.45 11.08
C THR A 92 -7.44 6.99 9.99
N LYS A 93 -7.65 7.81 8.95
CA LYS A 93 -8.48 7.45 7.80
C LYS A 93 -7.92 6.23 7.04
N ALA A 94 -6.61 6.20 6.79
CA ALA A 94 -5.93 5.08 6.15
C ALA A 94 -6.06 3.79 6.98
N LEU A 95 -5.79 3.86 8.28
CA LEU A 95 -5.94 2.72 9.20
C LEU A 95 -7.36 2.18 9.22
N ARG A 96 -8.36 3.05 9.35
CA ARG A 96 -9.78 2.64 9.30
C ARG A 96 -10.11 1.90 8.01
N LYS A 97 -9.56 2.33 6.88
CA LYS A 97 -9.77 1.66 5.59
C LYS A 97 -9.06 0.30 5.53
N LEU A 98 -7.84 0.17 6.04
CA LEU A 98 -7.11 -1.10 6.11
C LEU A 98 -7.84 -2.12 7.01
N PHE A 99 -8.28 -1.72 8.20
CA PHE A 99 -9.07 -2.58 9.08
C PHE A 99 -10.42 -2.97 8.45
N ALA A 100 -11.06 -2.05 7.71
CA ALA A 100 -12.28 -2.37 6.97
C ALA A 100 -12.02 -3.43 5.88
N ILE A 101 -10.91 -3.33 5.15
CA ILE A 101 -10.50 -4.37 4.18
C ILE A 101 -10.36 -5.73 4.87
N GLU A 102 -9.62 -5.81 5.97
CA GLU A 102 -9.49 -7.07 6.73
C GLU A 102 -10.87 -7.64 7.11
N ALA A 103 -11.75 -6.81 7.71
CA ALA A 103 -13.07 -7.22 8.16
C ALA A 103 -14.01 -7.65 7.02
N GLU A 104 -13.96 -6.97 5.86
CA GLU A 104 -14.80 -7.26 4.69
C GLU A 104 -14.28 -8.45 3.87
N SER A 105 -13.01 -8.86 4.07
CA SER A 105 -12.33 -9.87 3.25
C SER A 105 -12.86 -11.29 3.40
N LYS A 106 -13.68 -11.57 4.42
CA LYS A 106 -14.13 -12.93 4.78
C LYS A 106 -12.96 -13.91 4.97
N GLY A 107 -11.85 -13.43 5.55
CA GLY A 107 -10.64 -14.22 5.83
C GLY A 107 -9.61 -14.24 4.70
N ALA A 108 -9.88 -13.59 3.57
CA ALA A 108 -8.93 -13.52 2.45
C ALA A 108 -7.76 -12.56 2.71
N VAL A 109 -7.88 -11.65 3.68
CA VAL A 109 -6.86 -10.68 4.07
C VAL A 109 -6.70 -10.71 5.60
N LYS A 110 -5.47 -10.59 6.08
CA LYS A 110 -5.16 -10.43 7.51
C LYS A 110 -4.13 -9.32 7.73
N ILE A 111 -4.37 -8.44 8.70
CA ILE A 111 -3.37 -7.52 9.23
C ILE A 111 -2.58 -8.28 10.30
N VAL A 112 -1.31 -8.56 9.98
CA VAL A 112 -0.42 -9.37 10.83
C VAL A 112 0.42 -8.47 11.74
N ARG A 113 0.74 -8.98 12.94
CA ARG A 113 1.49 -8.27 13.99
C ARG A 113 2.71 -9.06 14.48
N THR A 114 2.85 -10.32 14.09
CA THR A 114 4.00 -11.16 14.43
C THR A 114 4.52 -11.92 13.20
N ALA A 115 5.75 -12.40 13.29
CA ALA A 115 6.34 -13.25 12.26
C ALA A 115 5.57 -14.56 12.08
N ASP A 116 5.06 -15.15 13.18
CA ASP A 116 4.28 -16.39 13.13
C ASP A 116 2.95 -16.18 12.39
N GLU A 117 2.28 -15.05 12.61
CA GLU A 117 1.06 -14.71 11.87
C GLU A 117 1.34 -14.53 10.38
N LEU A 118 2.45 -13.89 10.02
CA LEU A 118 2.87 -13.77 8.64
C LEU A 118 3.13 -15.14 8.01
N ALA A 119 3.93 -15.98 8.67
CA ALA A 119 4.24 -17.33 8.19
C ALA A 119 2.97 -18.15 7.94
N GLN A 120 2.02 -18.12 8.89
CA GLN A 120 0.74 -18.79 8.77
C GLN A 120 -0.06 -18.32 7.54
N CYS A 121 -0.14 -17.00 7.32
CA CYS A 121 -0.83 -16.43 6.15
C CYS A 121 -0.18 -16.85 4.82
N LEU A 122 1.15 -16.94 4.77
CA LEU A 122 1.85 -17.40 3.57
C LEU A 122 1.60 -18.90 3.29
N ASP A 123 1.42 -19.70 4.35
CA ASP A 123 1.16 -21.14 4.24
C ASP A 123 -0.28 -21.46 3.82
N ASP A 124 -1.28 -20.74 4.35
CA ASP A 124 -2.70 -20.97 4.04
C ASP A 124 -3.23 -20.16 2.85
N GLY A 125 -2.47 -19.18 2.38
CA GLY A 125 -2.80 -18.35 1.23
C GLY A 125 -3.66 -17.12 1.56
N THR A 126 -3.78 -16.75 2.84
CA THR A 126 -4.36 -15.47 3.26
C THR A 126 -3.40 -14.33 2.92
N PHE A 127 -3.91 -13.25 2.31
CA PHE A 127 -3.09 -12.10 1.95
C PHE A 127 -2.69 -11.30 3.21
N ALA A 128 -1.39 -11.27 3.51
CA ALA A 128 -0.87 -10.62 4.72
C ALA A 128 -0.58 -9.13 4.51
N MET A 129 -1.03 -8.29 5.42
CA MET A 129 -0.72 -6.86 5.45
C MET A 129 0.03 -6.51 6.74
N ILE A 130 1.19 -5.87 6.62
CA ILE A 130 1.86 -5.21 7.74
C ILE A 130 1.58 -3.72 7.64
N LEU A 131 1.13 -3.11 8.74
CA LEU A 131 0.99 -1.65 8.82
C LEU A 131 2.38 -1.01 8.89
N HIS A 132 2.68 -0.10 7.96
CA HIS A 132 3.95 0.61 7.87
C HIS A 132 3.70 2.12 7.92
N PHE A 133 4.55 2.87 8.62
CA PHE A 133 4.46 4.32 8.82
C PHE A 133 5.81 4.97 8.52
#